data_AF-A0A367F7F5-F1
#
_entry.id   AF-A0A367F7F5-F1
#
_cell.length_a   1.000
_cell.length_b   1.000
_cell.length_c   1.000
_cell.angle_alpha   90.00
_cell.angle_beta   90.00
_cell.angle_gamma   90.00
#
_symmetry.space_group_name_H-M   'P 1'
#
loop_
_entity.id
_entity.type
_entity.pdbx_description
1 polymer ?
#
loop_
_entity_poly.entity_id
_entity_poly.type
_entity_poly.pdbx_seq_one_letter_code
_entity_poly.pdbx_strand_id
1 'polypeptide(L)'
;MAESVLVRCPVCRREHHYAAPVYPCGCGAPIALPLLATASATQVRHRTWAGSWISVRCPACGRVDEWPQPELGCGCGTTLRVPVARAGTSAREGATTRPPAAAPPATPPAAPPAAPVARPPFRPVTIRTAHDANNAAAQYLRWLGFEGVRVAERTPASGVDVRGARVIAHVDPSTTPTGVREVETLWLTGLNDSVEAVCFALAGYAPEARARAEALALPLFVLDLTGTPSAINETAQHLLRTPR
;
A
#
# COMPACT_ATOMS: atom_id res chain seq x y z
N MET A 1 13.71 8.82 -30.42
CA MET A 1 12.30 8.83 -30.85
C MET A 1 11.56 7.88 -29.93
N ALA A 2 10.49 8.34 -29.25
CA ALA A 2 9.70 7.46 -28.41
C ALA A 2 8.97 6.46 -29.30
N GLU A 3 9.18 5.17 -29.07
CA GLU A 3 8.52 4.11 -29.80
C GLU A 3 7.01 4.18 -29.52
N SER A 4 6.23 4.47 -30.56
CA SER A 4 4.76 4.54 -30.48
C SER A 4 4.16 3.28 -31.08
N VAL A 5 3.24 2.64 -30.37
CA VAL A 5 2.50 1.47 -30.86
C VAL A 5 1.05 1.83 -31.14
N LEU A 6 0.44 1.10 -32.09
CA LEU A 6 -0.99 1.18 -32.35
C LEU A 6 -1.74 0.27 -31.36
N VAL A 7 -2.72 0.85 -30.66
CA VAL A 7 -3.56 0.18 -29.68
C VAL A 7 -5.00 0.25 -30.14
N ARG A 8 -5.63 -0.90 -30.35
CA ARG A 8 -7.03 -0.98 -30.80
C ARG A 8 -7.96 -1.25 -29.61
N CYS A 9 -9.00 -0.45 -29.46
CA CYS A 9 -10.03 -0.66 -28.44
C CYS A 9 -10.81 -1.96 -28.71
N PRO A 10 -10.96 -2.90 -27.74
CA PRO A 10 -11.70 -4.13 -27.94
C PRO A 10 -13.22 -3.90 -27.99
N VAL A 11 -13.71 -2.72 -27.58
CA VAL A 11 -15.14 -2.38 -27.56
C VAL A 11 -15.56 -1.67 -28.85
N CYS A 12 -14.99 -0.50 -29.15
CA CYS A 12 -15.38 0.31 -30.32
C CYS A 12 -14.46 0.15 -31.54
N ARG A 13 -13.40 -0.68 -31.43
CA ARG A 13 -12.42 -0.98 -32.50
C ARG A 13 -11.63 0.23 -33.02
N ARG A 14 -11.74 1.40 -32.39
CA ARG A 14 -10.93 2.59 -32.69
C ARG A 14 -9.45 2.35 -32.38
N GLU A 15 -8.59 2.82 -33.25
CA GLU A 15 -7.13 2.75 -33.09
C GLU A 15 -6.60 4.02 -32.45
N HIS A 16 -5.57 3.85 -31.63
CA HIS A 16 -4.91 4.90 -30.90
C HIS A 16 -3.39 4.74 -31.01
N HIS A 17 -2.68 5.86 -31.17
CA HIS A 17 -1.23 5.87 -31.01
C HIS A 17 -0.90 6.01 -29.53
N TYR A 18 -0.10 5.10 -29.00
CA TYR A 18 0.34 5.12 -27.61
C TYR A 18 1.87 5.13 -27.55
N ALA A 19 2.45 6.12 -26.89
CA ALA A 19 3.88 6.20 -26.60
C ALA A 19 4.09 5.89 -25.12
N ALA A 20 4.96 4.92 -24.81
CA ALA A 20 5.24 4.56 -23.42
C ALA A 20 5.98 5.70 -22.69
N PRO A 21 5.62 6.01 -21.44
CA PRO A 21 6.46 6.82 -20.58
C PRO A 21 7.80 6.10 -20.30
N VAL A 22 8.86 6.89 -20.13
CA VAL A 22 10.19 6.41 -19.73
C VAL A 22 10.39 6.70 -18.25
N TYR A 23 10.82 5.70 -17.49
CA TYR A 23 11.02 5.81 -16.04
C TYR A 23 12.51 5.69 -15.66
N PRO A 24 12.96 6.37 -14.60
CA PRO A 24 14.35 6.26 -14.13
C PRO A 24 14.53 5.02 -13.26
N CYS A 25 15.36 4.06 -13.67
CA CYS A 25 15.80 2.97 -12.78
C CYS A 25 16.65 3.53 -11.63
N GLY A 26 16.72 2.84 -10.49
CA GLY A 26 17.60 3.20 -9.38
C GLY A 26 19.10 3.26 -9.72
N CYS A 27 19.53 2.69 -10.86
CA CYS A 27 20.89 2.83 -11.39
C CYS A 27 21.10 4.08 -12.28
N GLY A 28 20.05 4.87 -12.51
CA GLY A 28 20.07 6.05 -13.38
C GLY A 28 19.74 5.78 -14.85
N ALA A 29 19.66 4.51 -15.27
CA ALA A 29 19.32 4.16 -16.65
C ALA A 29 17.82 4.39 -16.95
N PRO A 30 17.46 4.95 -18.12
CA PRO A 30 16.07 5.06 -18.55
C PRO A 30 15.48 3.70 -18.88
N ILE A 31 14.28 3.42 -18.37
CA ILE A 31 13.50 2.22 -18.63
C ILE A 31 12.29 2.59 -19.49
N ALA A 32 12.27 2.09 -20.71
CA ALA A 32 11.06 2.06 -21.53
C ALA A 32 10.36 0.71 -21.33
N LEU A 33 9.05 0.73 -21.10
CA LEU A 33 8.25 -0.49 -21.01
C LEU A 33 8.16 -1.13 -22.40
N PRO A 34 8.54 -2.42 -22.58
CA PRO A 34 8.57 -3.07 -23.89
C PRO A 34 7.15 -3.34 -24.37
N LEU A 35 6.56 -2.43 -25.12
CA LEU A 35 5.19 -2.55 -25.61
C LEU A 35 5.09 -3.66 -26.67
N LEU A 36 4.03 -4.48 -26.60
CA LEU A 36 3.76 -5.52 -27.60
C LEU A 36 2.81 -4.97 -28.66
N ALA A 37 3.35 -4.56 -29.81
CA ALA A 37 2.58 -3.94 -30.89
C ALA A 37 1.50 -4.85 -31.50
N THR A 38 1.67 -6.17 -31.45
CA THR A 38 0.75 -7.15 -32.05
C THR A 38 -0.23 -7.76 -31.06
N ALA A 39 -0.07 -7.50 -29.76
CA ALA A 39 -0.96 -8.04 -28.74
C ALA A 39 -2.23 -7.19 -28.63
N SER A 40 -3.36 -7.84 -28.32
CA SER A 40 -4.63 -7.14 -28.13
C SER A 40 -4.70 -6.44 -26.78
N ALA A 41 -5.11 -5.17 -26.79
CA ALA A 41 -5.42 -4.45 -25.55
C ALA A 41 -6.66 -5.05 -24.87
N THR A 42 -6.64 -5.10 -23.54
CA THR A 42 -7.74 -5.62 -22.74
C THR A 42 -8.50 -4.48 -22.07
N GLN A 43 -9.82 -4.65 -21.92
CA GLN A 43 -10.64 -3.69 -21.19
C GLN A 43 -10.37 -3.81 -19.69
N VAL A 44 -10.07 -2.68 -19.04
CA VAL A 44 -10.05 -2.59 -17.58
C VAL A 44 -11.48 -2.50 -17.08
N ARG A 45 -12.00 -3.60 -16.57
CA ARG A 45 -13.29 -3.63 -15.86
C ARG A 45 -13.13 -3.38 -14.36
N HIS A 46 -12.05 -3.92 -13.80
CA HIS A 46 -11.67 -3.79 -12.40
C HIS A 46 -10.17 -3.50 -12.31
N ARG A 47 -9.80 -2.57 -11.42
CA ARG A 47 -8.41 -2.33 -11.06
C ARG A 47 -8.11 -3.07 -9.77
N THR A 48 -7.05 -3.86 -9.79
CA THR A 48 -6.43 -4.45 -8.61
C THR A 48 -5.02 -3.87 -8.48
N TRP A 49 -4.48 -3.85 -7.27
CA TRP A 49 -3.10 -3.41 -7.05
C TRP A 49 -2.12 -4.20 -7.93
N ALA A 50 -2.11 -5.54 -7.81
CA ALA A 50 -1.26 -6.40 -8.61
C ALA A 50 -1.46 -6.23 -10.13
N GLY A 51 -2.67 -5.90 -10.58
CA GLY A 51 -2.94 -5.62 -11.99
C GLY A 51 -2.40 -4.26 -12.45
N SER A 52 -2.17 -3.32 -11.55
CA SER A 52 -1.73 -1.94 -11.85
C SER A 52 -0.22 -1.80 -12.00
N TRP A 53 0.52 -2.88 -11.73
CA TRP A 53 1.99 -2.92 -11.78
C TRP A 53 2.48 -4.00 -12.75
N ILE A 54 3.64 -3.78 -13.35
CA ILE A 54 4.34 -4.76 -14.18
C ILE A 54 5.83 -4.81 -13.84
N SER A 55 6.35 -6.02 -13.70
CA SER A 55 7.77 -6.26 -13.48
C SER A 55 8.53 -6.19 -14.80
N VAL A 56 9.51 -5.29 -14.88
CA VAL A 56 10.40 -5.13 -16.05
C VAL A 56 11.85 -5.19 -15.59
N ARG A 57 12.67 -5.90 -16.38
CA ARG A 57 14.11 -6.00 -16.14
C ARG A 57 14.83 -4.80 -16.76
N CYS A 58 15.65 -4.11 -15.96
CA CYS A 58 16.55 -3.10 -16.47
C CYS A 58 17.58 -3.72 -17.43
N PRO A 59 17.73 -3.22 -18.67
CA PRO A 59 18.73 -3.74 -19.59
C PRO A 59 20.17 -3.37 -19.17
N ALA A 60 20.35 -2.31 -18.38
CA ALA A 60 21.66 -1.84 -17.94
C ALA A 60 22.19 -2.57 -16.69
N CYS A 61 21.41 -2.61 -15.61
CA CYS A 61 21.84 -3.23 -14.34
C CYS A 61 21.24 -4.62 -14.07
N GLY A 62 20.29 -5.07 -14.89
CA GLY A 62 19.64 -6.37 -14.75
C GLY A 62 18.63 -6.50 -13.61
N ARG A 63 18.43 -5.46 -12.80
CA ARG A 63 17.42 -5.44 -11.72
C ARG A 63 16.01 -5.58 -12.28
N VAL A 64 15.16 -6.37 -11.64
CA VAL A 64 13.73 -6.45 -11.93
C VAL A 64 13.00 -5.61 -10.89
N ASP A 65 12.31 -4.56 -11.35
CA ASP A 65 11.51 -3.67 -10.52
C ASP A 65 10.09 -3.58 -11.08
N GLU A 66 9.16 -3.08 -10.25
CA GLU A 66 7.77 -2.88 -10.62
C GLU A 66 7.52 -1.45 -11.12
N TRP A 67 6.81 -1.34 -12.24
CA TRP A 67 6.47 -0.08 -12.89
C TRP A 67 4.97 -0.01 -13.19
N PRO A 68 4.37 1.20 -13.30
CA PRO A 68 2.95 1.32 -13.60
C PRO A 68 2.58 0.65 -14.93
N GLN A 69 1.59 -0.24 -14.92
CA GLN A 69 1.04 -0.85 -16.13
C GLN A 69 0.41 0.26 -17.00
N PRO A 70 0.80 0.38 -18.28
CA PRO A 70 0.31 1.46 -19.11
C PRO A 70 -1.17 1.27 -19.46
N GLU A 71 -1.94 2.33 -19.25
CA GLU A 71 -3.37 2.39 -19.54
C GLU A 71 -3.70 3.57 -20.47
N LEU A 72 -4.73 3.41 -21.29
CA LEU A 72 -5.20 4.39 -22.27
C LEU A 72 -6.72 4.52 -22.22
N GLY A 73 -7.22 5.75 -22.09
CA GLY A 73 -8.65 6.05 -22.23
C GLY A 73 -9.07 6.14 -23.69
N CYS A 74 -10.11 5.41 -24.07
CA CYS A 74 -10.77 5.56 -25.36
C CYS A 74 -11.94 6.55 -25.25
N GLY A 75 -12.17 7.36 -26.29
CA GLY A 75 -13.31 8.30 -26.32
C GLY A 75 -14.70 7.65 -26.24
N CYS A 76 -14.81 6.33 -26.35
CA CYS A 76 -16.05 5.60 -26.09
C CYS A 76 -16.31 5.29 -24.60
N GLY A 77 -15.43 5.76 -23.70
CA GLY A 77 -15.51 5.53 -22.25
C GLY A 77 -14.76 4.29 -21.74
N THR A 78 -14.16 3.49 -22.63
CA THR A 78 -13.40 2.29 -22.25
C THR A 78 -11.97 2.64 -21.84
N THR A 79 -11.53 2.15 -20.69
CA THR A 79 -10.10 2.15 -20.32
C THR A 79 -9.43 0.87 -20.79
N LEU A 80 -8.31 1.00 -21.49
CA LEU A 80 -7.55 -0.06 -22.13
C LEU A 80 -6.24 -0.30 -21.40
N ARG A 81 -5.86 -1.56 -21.16
CA ARG A 81 -4.49 -1.94 -20.79
C ARG A 81 -3.67 -2.13 -22.06
N VAL A 82 -2.58 -1.38 -22.17
CA VAL A 82 -1.62 -1.52 -23.27
C VAL A 82 -0.77 -2.75 -23.00
N PRO A 83 -0.66 -3.70 -23.94
CA PRO A 83 0.16 -4.90 -23.76
C PRO A 83 1.64 -4.58 -23.64
N VAL A 84 2.29 -5.20 -22.66
CA VAL A 84 3.74 -5.07 -22.39
C VAL A 84 4.33 -6.46 -22.29
N ALA A 85 5.50 -6.67 -22.87
CA ALA A 85 6.26 -7.90 -22.75
C ALA A 85 6.70 -8.06 -21.28
N ARG A 86 6.15 -9.06 -20.59
CA ARG A 86 6.62 -9.40 -19.25
C ARG A 86 8.01 -10.02 -19.36
N ALA A 87 8.91 -9.66 -18.44
CA ALA A 87 10.14 -10.43 -18.25
C ALA A 87 9.72 -11.87 -17.99
N GLY A 88 10.07 -12.78 -18.91
CA GLY A 88 9.46 -14.10 -19.00
C GLY A 88 9.52 -14.87 -17.69
N THR A 89 8.35 -15.20 -17.14
CA THR A 89 8.19 -16.43 -16.37
C THR A 89 8.31 -17.57 -17.37
N SER A 90 9.51 -18.11 -17.55
CA SER A 90 9.64 -19.40 -18.23
C SER A 90 9.02 -20.47 -17.33
N ALA A 91 7.75 -20.80 -17.58
CA ALA A 91 7.22 -22.11 -17.26
C ALA A 91 7.95 -23.10 -18.18
N ARG A 92 8.79 -23.96 -17.60
CA ARG A 92 9.34 -25.13 -18.26
C ARG A 92 8.67 -26.34 -17.63
N GLU A 93 7.55 -26.75 -18.19
CA GLU A 93 7.09 -28.14 -18.08
C GLU A 93 7.94 -28.96 -19.07
N GLY A 94 8.80 -29.80 -18.50
CA GLY A 94 9.66 -30.71 -19.23
C GLY A 94 10.11 -31.78 -18.26
N ALA A 95 9.37 -32.89 -18.22
CA ALA A 95 9.72 -34.09 -17.49
C ALA A 95 11.13 -34.56 -17.90
N THR A 96 12.06 -34.55 -16.96
CA THR A 96 13.32 -35.30 -17.03
C THR A 96 13.62 -35.92 -15.68
N THR A 97 13.94 -37.20 -15.73
CA THR A 97 14.15 -38.16 -14.65
C THR A 97 15.21 -37.66 -13.66
N ARG A 98 14.86 -37.63 -12.37
CA ARG A 98 15.75 -37.24 -11.27
C ARG A 98 16.73 -38.39 -10.93
N PRO A 99 18.06 -38.22 -11.05
CA PRO A 99 19.01 -39.14 -10.40
C PRO A 99 19.02 -38.89 -8.87
N PRO A 100 19.32 -39.90 -8.03
CA PRO A 100 19.29 -39.73 -6.59
C PRO A 100 20.49 -38.90 -6.14
N ALA A 101 20.23 -37.66 -5.71
CA ALA A 101 21.23 -36.78 -5.09
C ALA A 101 21.14 -36.86 -3.57
N ALA A 102 22.31 -36.98 -2.95
CA ALA A 102 22.56 -37.21 -1.55
C ALA A 102 21.96 -36.14 -0.60
N ALA A 103 21.78 -36.56 0.65
CA ALA A 103 21.18 -35.79 1.73
C ALA A 103 21.86 -34.41 1.95
N PRO A 104 21.09 -33.35 2.24
CA PRO A 104 21.65 -32.07 2.64
C PRO A 104 22.19 -32.12 4.08
N PRO A 105 23.24 -31.36 4.42
CA PRO A 105 23.68 -31.18 5.78
C PRO A 105 22.63 -30.40 6.59
N ALA A 106 22.50 -30.77 7.86
CA ALA A 106 21.54 -30.20 8.79
C ALA A 106 21.70 -28.68 8.93
N THR A 107 20.61 -27.96 8.72
CA THR A 107 20.45 -26.55 9.09
C THR A 107 20.66 -26.41 10.60
N PRO A 108 21.53 -25.50 11.09
CA PRO A 108 21.58 -25.19 12.50
C PRO A 108 20.23 -24.61 12.96
N PRO A 109 19.76 -24.94 14.18
CA PRO A 109 18.48 -24.47 14.67
C PRO A 109 18.45 -22.93 14.69
N ALA A 110 17.34 -22.39 14.20
CA ALA A 110 17.04 -20.97 14.29
C ALA A 110 17.17 -20.51 15.75
N ALA A 111 17.89 -19.41 15.96
CA ALA A 111 17.97 -18.77 17.26
C ALA A 111 16.53 -18.49 17.78
N PRO A 112 16.26 -18.72 19.07
CA PRO A 112 14.96 -18.42 19.64
C PRO A 112 14.62 -16.94 19.42
N PRO A 113 13.34 -16.59 19.23
CA PRO A 113 12.92 -15.21 19.09
C PRO A 113 13.43 -14.40 20.28
N ALA A 114 14.07 -13.27 20.00
CA ALA A 114 14.53 -12.35 21.02
C ALA A 114 13.35 -12.01 21.95
N ALA A 115 13.59 -12.10 23.26
CA ALA A 115 12.59 -11.79 24.26
C ALA A 115 12.02 -10.38 24.01
N PRO A 116 10.70 -10.18 24.20
CA PRO A 116 10.07 -8.89 23.95
C PRO A 116 10.71 -7.83 24.85
N VAL A 117 11.36 -6.84 24.23
CA VAL A 117 11.84 -5.65 24.94
C VAL A 117 10.61 -4.99 25.58
N ALA A 118 10.60 -4.89 26.90
CA ALA A 118 9.49 -4.28 27.62
C ALA A 118 9.31 -2.83 27.14
N ARG A 119 8.15 -2.54 26.56
CA ARG A 119 7.82 -1.20 26.05
C ARG A 119 7.78 -0.23 27.24
N PRO A 120 8.51 0.90 27.20
CA PRO A 120 8.48 1.88 28.29
C PRO A 120 7.07 2.46 28.46
N PRO A 121 6.72 3.09 29.60
CA PRO A 121 5.42 3.74 29.74
C PRO A 121 5.26 4.86 28.70
N PHE A 122 4.06 4.98 28.12
CA PHE A 122 3.74 6.05 27.17
C PHE A 122 3.75 7.40 27.88
N ARG A 123 4.28 8.44 27.22
CA ARG A 123 4.34 9.82 27.73
C ARG A 123 3.49 10.73 26.83
N PRO A 124 2.22 10.98 27.17
CA PRO A 124 1.31 11.76 26.35
C PRO A 124 1.67 13.24 26.34
N VAL A 125 1.22 13.95 25.30
CA VAL A 125 1.34 15.40 25.16
C VAL A 125 -0.07 15.98 25.01
N THR A 126 -0.37 17.04 25.76
CA THR A 126 -1.69 17.67 25.76
C THR A 126 -2.07 18.18 24.36
N ILE A 127 -3.32 17.93 23.97
CA ILE A 127 -3.85 18.34 22.66
C ILE A 127 -4.58 19.66 22.81
N ARG A 128 -4.11 20.71 22.11
CA ARG A 128 -4.77 22.03 22.07
C ARG A 128 -5.22 22.40 20.65
N THR A 129 -4.61 21.79 19.65
CA THR A 129 -4.85 22.03 18.22
C THR A 129 -4.98 20.71 17.47
N ALA A 130 -5.52 20.76 16.26
CA ALA A 130 -5.53 19.60 15.35
C ALA A 130 -4.12 19.07 15.06
N HIS A 131 -3.13 19.96 14.97
CA HIS A 131 -1.73 19.56 14.77
C HIS A 131 -1.19 18.80 15.99
N ASP A 132 -1.58 19.19 17.21
CA ASP A 132 -1.19 18.46 18.41
C ASP A 132 -1.79 17.05 18.43
N ALA A 133 -3.03 16.87 17.94
CA ALA A 133 -3.64 15.55 17.79
C ALA A 133 -2.85 14.66 16.83
N ASN A 134 -2.41 15.21 15.69
CA ASN A 134 -1.57 14.50 14.74
C ASN A 134 -0.22 14.10 15.34
N ASN A 135 0.39 15.01 16.12
CA ASN A 135 1.65 14.74 16.81
C ASN A 135 1.48 13.67 17.91
N ALA A 136 0.39 13.71 18.67
CA ALA A 136 0.06 12.70 19.69
C ALA A 136 -0.12 11.31 19.06
N ALA A 137 -0.87 11.22 17.96
CA ALA A 137 -1.03 9.98 17.19
C ALA A 137 0.32 9.47 16.66
N ALA A 138 1.14 10.35 16.06
CA ALA A 138 2.46 9.98 15.58
C ALA A 138 3.39 9.48 16.69
N GLN A 139 3.40 10.15 17.85
CA GLN A 139 4.17 9.73 19.02
C GLN A 139 3.72 8.35 19.52
N TYR A 140 2.41 8.11 19.55
CA TYR A 140 1.87 6.82 19.95
C TYR A 140 2.25 5.69 18.99
N LEU A 141 2.18 5.92 17.68
CA LEU A 141 2.62 4.93 16.70
C LEU A 141 4.12 4.62 16.81
N ARG A 142 4.97 5.63 17.07
CA ARG A 142 6.40 5.39 17.36
C ARG A 142 6.59 4.56 18.62
N TRP A 143 5.82 4.86 19.67
CA TRP A 143 5.83 4.11 20.92
C TRP A 143 5.39 2.66 20.73
N LEU A 144 4.44 2.39 19.82
CA LEU A 144 4.05 1.03 19.44
C LEU A 144 5.16 0.25 18.70
N GLY A 145 6.18 0.95 18.17
CA GLY A 145 7.31 0.35 17.46
C GLY A 145 7.34 0.67 15.96
N PHE A 146 6.42 1.49 15.45
CA PHE A 146 6.46 1.87 14.04
C PHE A 146 7.61 2.83 13.74
N GLU A 147 8.38 2.50 12.71
CA GLU A 147 9.54 3.29 12.29
C GLU A 147 9.16 4.37 11.26
N GLY A 148 9.97 5.45 11.25
CA GLY A 148 9.87 6.51 10.24
C GLY A 148 8.58 7.32 10.28
N VAL A 149 7.85 7.31 11.40
CA VAL A 149 6.54 7.98 11.53
C VAL A 149 6.69 9.50 11.48
N ARG A 150 6.08 10.12 10.47
CA ARG A 150 6.05 11.55 10.19
C ARG A 150 4.61 12.03 10.05
N VAL A 151 4.37 13.26 10.51
CA VAL A 151 3.09 13.97 10.34
C VAL A 151 3.14 14.74 9.02
N ALA A 152 2.04 14.71 8.27
CA ALA A 152 1.90 15.53 7.07
C ALA A 152 1.81 17.02 7.46
N GLU A 153 2.56 17.88 6.78
CA GLU A 153 2.56 19.33 7.06
C GLU A 153 1.18 19.98 6.81
N ARG A 154 0.38 19.39 5.92
CA ARG A 154 -1.02 19.77 5.66
C ARG A 154 -1.84 18.50 5.48
N THR A 155 -3.06 18.47 6.02
CA THR A 155 -4.00 17.36 5.81
C THR A 155 -4.24 17.19 4.31
N PRO A 156 -3.78 16.09 3.70
CA PRO A 156 -3.95 15.85 2.28
C PRO A 156 -5.40 15.47 2.00
N ALA A 157 -5.86 15.66 0.75
CA ALA A 157 -7.21 15.24 0.33
C ALA A 157 -7.48 13.74 0.53
N SER A 158 -6.42 12.94 0.69
CA SER A 158 -6.51 11.51 1.01
C SER A 158 -6.93 11.22 2.47
N GLY A 159 -6.97 12.21 3.35
CA GLY A 159 -7.28 12.03 4.78
C GLY A 159 -6.20 11.30 5.57
N VAL A 160 -4.97 11.21 5.05
CA VAL A 160 -3.84 10.56 5.75
C VAL A 160 -2.95 11.61 6.37
N ASP A 161 -3.07 11.78 7.69
CA ASP A 161 -2.39 12.81 8.46
C ASP A 161 -1.01 12.35 8.96
N VAL A 162 -0.81 11.04 9.12
CA VAL A 162 0.42 10.45 9.64
C VAL A 162 0.86 9.27 8.79
N ARG A 163 2.16 9.17 8.48
CA ARG A 163 2.76 8.08 7.69
C ARG A 163 4.06 7.58 8.31
N GLY A 164 4.23 6.27 8.37
CA GLY A 164 5.48 5.58 8.68
C GLY A 164 5.82 4.55 7.61
N ALA A 165 6.88 3.77 7.83
CA ALA A 165 7.34 2.78 6.85
C ALA A 165 6.32 1.64 6.61
N ARG A 166 5.55 1.29 7.63
CA ARG A 166 4.59 0.17 7.63
C ARG A 166 3.22 0.53 8.18
N VAL A 167 2.95 1.84 8.35
CA VAL A 167 1.71 2.33 8.94
C VAL A 167 1.29 3.64 8.30
N ILE A 168 -0.01 3.82 8.13
CA ILE A 168 -0.63 5.11 7.88
C ILE A 168 -1.71 5.35 8.93
N ALA A 169 -1.97 6.61 9.23
CA ALA A 169 -3.07 6.97 10.10
C ALA A 169 -3.83 8.20 9.64
N HIS A 170 -5.14 8.14 9.84
CA HIS A 170 -6.03 9.30 9.83
C HIS A 170 -6.24 9.77 11.27
N VAL A 171 -6.29 11.09 11.45
CA VAL A 171 -6.61 11.70 12.73
C VAL A 171 -7.74 12.68 12.51
N ASP A 172 -8.89 12.42 13.11
CA ASP A 172 -10.05 13.29 13.08
C ASP A 172 -10.07 14.20 14.32
N PRO A 173 -9.69 15.49 14.19
CA PRO A 173 -9.70 16.45 15.29
C PRO A 173 -11.08 17.08 15.52
N SER A 174 -12.12 16.65 14.80
CA SER A 174 -13.43 17.27 14.90
C SER A 174 -14.13 16.97 16.23
N THR A 175 -15.09 17.82 16.57
CA THR A 175 -15.97 17.65 17.73
C THR A 175 -17.20 16.81 17.41
N THR A 176 -17.25 16.19 16.23
CA THR A 176 -18.34 15.33 15.77
C THR A 176 -17.82 13.91 15.56
N PRO A 177 -18.60 12.86 15.85
CA PRO A 177 -18.12 11.49 15.64
C PRO A 177 -17.72 11.22 14.19
N THR A 178 -16.59 10.53 13.99
CA THR A 178 -16.08 10.15 12.66
C THR A 178 -17.03 9.17 11.97
N GLY A 179 -17.27 9.39 10.68
CA GLY A 179 -18.21 8.63 9.87
C GLY A 179 -17.62 7.37 9.22
N VAL A 180 -18.49 6.61 8.55
CA VAL A 180 -18.12 5.36 7.85
C VAL A 180 -17.17 5.64 6.69
N ARG A 181 -17.38 6.76 5.98
CA ARG A 181 -16.64 7.11 4.77
C ARG A 181 -15.14 7.27 5.08
N GLU A 182 -14.81 7.91 6.19
CA GLU A 182 -13.44 8.14 6.64
C GLU A 182 -12.76 6.80 6.96
N VAL A 183 -13.45 5.90 7.66
CA VAL A 183 -12.97 4.54 7.97
C VAL A 183 -12.70 3.74 6.69
N GLU A 184 -13.64 3.72 5.75
CA GLU A 184 -13.48 2.95 4.50
C GLU A 184 -12.38 3.52 3.60
N THR A 185 -12.29 4.86 3.51
CA THR A 185 -11.26 5.54 2.71
C THR A 185 -9.87 5.24 3.26
N LEU A 186 -9.70 5.32 4.57
CA LEU A 186 -8.45 4.98 5.24
C LEU A 186 -8.09 3.50 5.02
N TRP A 187 -9.04 2.59 5.21
CA TRP A 187 -8.82 1.16 5.02
C TRP A 187 -8.39 0.83 3.58
N LEU A 188 -9.07 1.39 2.58
CA LEU A 188 -8.70 1.23 1.18
C LEU A 188 -7.30 1.78 0.89
N THR A 189 -6.92 2.90 1.51
CA THR A 189 -5.58 3.48 1.35
C THR A 189 -4.50 2.56 1.94
N GLY A 190 -4.73 2.00 3.14
CA GLY A 190 -3.79 1.06 3.77
C GLY A 190 -3.66 -0.23 2.98
N LEU A 191 -4.79 -0.77 2.49
CA LEU A 191 -4.81 -1.95 1.63
C LEU A 191 -4.08 -1.71 0.31
N ASN A 192 -4.23 -0.53 -0.29
CA ASN A 192 -3.53 -0.14 -1.50
C ASN A 192 -2.02 -0.06 -1.28
N ASP A 193 -1.60 0.59 -0.20
CA ASP A 193 -0.17 0.78 0.11
C ASP A 193 0.45 -0.45 0.80
N SER A 194 -0.35 -1.50 1.07
CA SER A 194 0.05 -2.72 1.79
C SER A 194 0.67 -2.45 3.17
N VAL A 195 0.08 -1.50 3.89
CA VAL A 195 0.53 -1.03 5.21
C VAL A 195 -0.62 -1.06 6.22
N GLU A 196 -0.29 -1.10 7.51
CA GLU A 196 -1.28 -1.04 8.58
C GLU A 196 -1.99 0.33 8.55
N ALA A 197 -3.31 0.35 8.58
CA ALA A 197 -4.10 1.57 8.62
C ALA A 197 -4.73 1.74 10.01
N VAL A 198 -4.50 2.88 10.66
CA VAL A 198 -4.98 3.15 12.03
C VAL A 198 -5.78 4.45 12.06
N CYS A 199 -6.96 4.45 12.68
CA CYS A 199 -7.75 5.68 12.83
C CYS A 199 -7.70 6.19 14.26
N PHE A 200 -7.55 7.51 14.41
CA PHE A 200 -7.68 8.23 15.66
C PHE A 200 -8.79 9.28 15.54
N ALA A 201 -9.59 9.46 16.58
CA ALA A 201 -10.62 10.50 16.62
C ALA A 201 -10.70 11.16 18.01
N LEU A 202 -10.97 12.47 18.07
CA LEU A 202 -11.23 13.16 19.35
C LEU A 202 -12.65 12.92 19.85
N ALA A 203 -13.65 13.06 18.98
CA ALA A 203 -15.07 12.87 19.33
C ALA A 203 -15.56 11.41 19.21
N GLY A 204 -14.65 10.47 18.93
CA GLY A 204 -14.98 9.07 18.71
C GLY A 204 -15.64 8.81 17.36
N TYR A 205 -16.41 7.73 17.29
CA TYR A 205 -16.91 7.15 16.03
C TYR A 205 -18.41 6.99 16.07
N ALA A 206 -19.06 7.23 14.93
CA ALA A 206 -20.46 6.87 14.77
C ALA A 206 -20.65 5.34 14.93
N PRO A 207 -21.79 4.85 15.43
CA PRO A 207 -22.02 3.42 15.65
C PRO A 207 -21.78 2.56 14.40
N GLU A 208 -22.24 3.04 13.24
CA GLU A 208 -22.03 2.40 11.95
C GLU A 208 -20.56 2.38 11.52
N ALA A 209 -19.78 3.43 11.84
CA ALA A 209 -18.36 3.49 11.54
C ALA A 209 -17.57 2.48 12.39
N ARG A 210 -17.95 2.32 13.67
CA ARG A 210 -17.37 1.31 14.55
C ARG A 210 -17.67 -0.10 14.06
N ALA A 211 -18.93 -0.40 13.75
CA ALA A 211 -19.32 -1.71 13.20
C ALA A 211 -18.58 -2.02 11.89
N ARG A 212 -18.39 -1.00 11.03
CA ARG A 212 -17.64 -1.16 9.80
C ARG A 212 -16.16 -1.41 10.03
N ALA A 213 -15.52 -0.70 10.97
CA ALA A 213 -14.13 -0.90 11.31
C ALA A 213 -13.84 -2.31 11.84
N GLU A 214 -14.75 -2.88 12.65
CA GLU A 214 -14.66 -4.28 13.11
C GLU A 214 -14.67 -5.25 11.92
N ALA A 215 -15.61 -5.07 10.98
CA ALA A 215 -15.70 -5.91 9.78
C ALA A 215 -14.46 -5.82 8.87
N LEU A 216 -13.77 -4.68 8.90
CA LEU A 216 -12.56 -4.42 8.10
C LEU A 216 -11.26 -4.71 8.85
N ALA A 217 -11.34 -5.10 10.13
CA ALA A 217 -10.21 -5.21 11.05
C ALA A 217 -9.32 -3.96 11.02
N LEU A 218 -9.94 -2.77 11.11
CA LEU A 218 -9.23 -1.49 11.17
C LEU A 218 -9.13 -1.01 12.63
N PRO A 219 -7.92 -0.88 13.22
CA PRO A 219 -7.72 -0.35 14.57
C PRO A 219 -8.31 1.05 14.76
N LEU A 220 -9.14 1.20 15.79
CA LEU A 220 -9.75 2.48 16.20
C LEU A 220 -9.25 2.92 17.58
N PHE A 221 -8.86 4.19 17.69
CA PHE A 221 -8.45 4.82 18.93
C PHE A 221 -9.19 6.14 19.15
N VAL A 222 -9.59 6.42 20.40
CA VAL A 222 -10.02 7.76 20.81
C VAL A 222 -8.86 8.45 21.50
N LEU A 223 -8.52 9.65 21.04
CA LEU A 223 -7.57 10.52 21.73
C LEU A 223 -8.34 11.44 22.69
N ASP A 224 -7.99 11.39 23.97
CA ASP A 224 -8.45 12.43 24.90
C ASP A 224 -7.61 13.72 24.76
N LEU A 225 -8.08 14.82 25.36
CA LEU A 225 -7.34 16.08 25.31
C LEU A 225 -6.02 16.07 26.10
N THR A 226 -5.77 15.03 26.91
CA THR A 226 -4.47 14.82 27.55
C THR A 226 -3.44 14.24 26.58
N GLY A 227 -3.88 13.73 25.43
CA GLY A 227 -3.07 13.06 24.41
C GLY A 227 -2.94 11.56 24.64
N THR A 228 -3.76 10.97 25.52
CA THR A 228 -3.74 9.53 25.80
C THR A 228 -4.73 8.81 24.89
N PRO A 229 -4.27 7.92 24.00
CA PRO A 229 -5.16 7.14 23.15
C PRO A 229 -5.76 5.95 23.90
N SER A 230 -7.05 5.73 23.72
CA SER A 230 -7.81 4.58 24.21
C SER A 230 -8.22 3.69 23.04
N ALA A 231 -7.88 2.39 23.11
CA ALA A 231 -8.29 1.41 22.10
C ALA A 231 -9.79 1.14 22.19
N ILE A 232 -10.50 1.24 21.07
CA ILE A 232 -11.97 1.14 21.03
C ILE A 232 -12.45 -0.22 20.53
N ASN A 233 -11.68 -0.91 19.70
CA ASN A 233 -12.02 -2.23 19.17
C ASN A 233 -10.97 -3.30 19.46
N GLU A 234 -11.33 -4.55 19.23
CA GLU A 234 -10.44 -5.70 19.43
C GLU A 234 -9.19 -5.62 18.55
N THR A 235 -9.31 -5.11 17.31
CA THR A 235 -8.15 -4.92 16.45
C THR A 235 -7.15 -3.92 17.03
N ALA A 236 -7.61 -2.82 17.62
CA ALA A 236 -6.73 -1.87 18.33
C ALA A 236 -6.08 -2.49 19.58
N GLN A 237 -6.81 -3.31 20.33
CA GLN A 237 -6.23 -4.06 21.45
C GLN A 237 -5.18 -5.08 20.98
N HIS A 238 -5.42 -5.76 19.86
CA HIS A 238 -4.44 -6.67 19.26
C HIS A 238 -3.18 -5.92 18.82
N LEU A 239 -3.35 -4.74 18.22
CA LEU A 239 -2.23 -3.88 17.83
C LEU A 239 -1.39 -3.45 19.05
N LEU A 240 -2.01 -3.21 20.20
CA LEU A 240 -1.30 -2.89 21.44
C LEU A 240 -0.40 -4.01 21.94
N ARG A 241 -0.90 -5.25 21.87
CA ARG A 241 -0.22 -6.45 22.38
C ARG A 241 0.86 -6.98 21.43
N THR A 242 0.79 -6.62 20.15
CA THR A 242 1.71 -7.13 19.13
C THR A 242 2.95 -6.23 19.00
N PRO A 243 4.17 -6.75 19.22
CA PRO A 243 5.40 -6.00 18.93
C PRO A 243 5.58 -5.83 17.42
N ARG A 244 6.20 -4.73 17.00
CA ARG A 244 6.43 -4.36 15.59
C ARG A 244 7.91 -4.18 15.29
#